data_AF-A0A0C3D2E2-F1
#
_entry.id   AF-A0A0C3D2E2-F1
#
_cell.length_a   1.000
_cell.length_b   1.000
_cell.length_c   1.000
_cell.angle_alpha   90.00
_cell.angle_beta   90.00
_cell.angle_gamma   90.00
#
_symmetry.space_group_name_H-M   'P 1'
#
loop_
_entity.id
_entity.type
_entity.pdbx_description
1 polymer ?
#
loop_
_entity_poly.entity_id
_entity_poly.type
_entity_poly.pdbx_seq_one_letter_code
_entity_poly.pdbx_strand_id
1 'polypeptide(L)'
;MSSQTLNVILFGDTGVGKSSVINLMAGKPIAETSGDVGGCTMDFKDYQQINLWDTVGLNEPTMGVNGYYDAIVKAYELIRKLSKAGGVDLLLLCIRGQRIPPSATINYRLFYEILCNKQVPIALVITHLEREYRMEAWWERNEATILQCGIRTCGHASITGLAEEVQKYKESKLAMSCLLSHHDNSSRFSMPLESVFTRFLRWVTSFFSKGRPSVVDIANFLMKRCNFDLETAYRLAAQLVASRTAGAS
;
A
#
# COMPACT_ATOMS: atom_id res chain seq x y z
N MET A 1 -21.52 3.27 22.33
CA MET A 1 -20.13 2.81 22.17
C MET A 1 -19.67 3.27 20.80
N SER A 2 -18.62 4.08 20.71
CA SER A 2 -18.10 4.54 19.41
C SER A 2 -17.55 3.34 18.65
N SER A 3 -18.06 3.09 17.44
CA SER A 3 -17.50 2.11 16.53
C SER A 3 -16.03 2.48 16.27
N GLN A 4 -15.10 1.64 16.71
CA GLN A 4 -13.70 1.77 16.32
C GLN A 4 -13.62 1.41 14.85
N THR A 5 -13.28 2.35 13.98
CA THR A 5 -13.02 2.09 12.57
C THR A 5 -11.51 1.91 12.39
N LEU A 6 -11.06 0.74 11.96
CA LEU A 6 -9.66 0.52 11.60
C LEU A 6 -9.45 0.88 10.12
N ASN A 7 -8.59 1.86 9.84
CA ASN A 7 -8.21 2.29 8.50
C ASN A 7 -7.00 1.49 8.02
N VAL A 8 -7.26 0.46 7.22
CA VAL A 8 -6.22 -0.45 6.73
C VAL A 8 -5.89 -0.16 5.27
N ILE A 9 -4.61 -0.16 4.92
CA ILE A 9 -4.14 -0.19 3.52
C ILE A 9 -3.72 -1.62 3.18
N LEU A 10 -4.43 -2.27 2.26
CA LEU A 10 -4.03 -3.55 1.68
C LEU A 10 -3.34 -3.30 0.34
N PHE A 11 -2.09 -3.71 0.19
CA PHE A 11 -1.26 -3.43 -0.98
C PHE A 11 -0.34 -4.61 -1.34
N GLY A 12 0.11 -4.66 -2.60
CA GLY A 12 0.92 -5.75 -3.16
C GLY A 12 0.68 -5.89 -4.66
N ASP A 13 1.46 -6.74 -5.34
CA ASP A 13 1.43 -6.83 -6.82
C ASP A 13 0.10 -7.32 -7.40
N THR A 14 -0.10 -7.18 -8.71
CA THR A 14 -1.23 -7.80 -9.40
C THR A 14 -1.26 -9.31 -9.16
N GLY A 15 -2.45 -9.86 -8.92
CA GLY A 15 -2.62 -11.31 -8.83
C GLY A 15 -2.14 -11.95 -7.53
N VAL A 16 -1.59 -11.19 -6.57
CA VAL A 16 -1.23 -11.71 -5.23
C VAL A 16 -2.44 -12.03 -4.33
N GLY A 17 -3.67 -11.90 -4.83
CA GLY A 17 -4.88 -12.30 -4.10
C GLY A 17 -5.50 -11.23 -3.21
N LYS A 18 -5.22 -9.94 -3.40
CA LYS A 18 -5.79 -8.85 -2.59
C LYS A 18 -7.33 -8.86 -2.56
N SER A 19 -7.99 -8.98 -3.71
CA SER A 19 -9.46 -9.09 -3.77
C SER A 19 -9.97 -10.33 -3.03
N SER A 20 -9.22 -11.43 -3.06
CA SER A 20 -9.55 -12.65 -2.32
C SER A 20 -9.44 -12.44 -0.80
N VAL A 21 -8.44 -11.70 -0.32
CA VAL A 21 -8.33 -11.28 1.10
C VAL A 21 -9.57 -10.49 1.51
N ILE A 22 -10.01 -9.56 0.65
CA ILE A 22 -11.19 -8.74 0.90
C ILE A 22 -12.47 -9.57 0.98
N ASN A 23 -12.69 -10.45 0.01
CA ASN A 23 -13.85 -11.35 0.00
C ASN A 23 -13.83 -12.33 1.17
N LEU A 24 -12.64 -12.85 1.54
CA LEU A 24 -12.43 -13.71 2.69
C LEU A 24 -12.86 -13.02 3.98
N MET A 25 -12.36 -11.81 4.20
CA MET A 25 -12.77 -11.00 5.34
C MET A 25 -14.29 -10.85 5.24
N ALA A 26 -14.82 -10.26 4.17
CA ALA A 26 -16.24 -9.92 4.04
C ALA A 26 -17.20 -11.10 4.25
N GLY A 27 -16.72 -12.33 4.00
CA GLY A 27 -17.55 -13.53 3.96
C GLY A 27 -18.50 -13.57 2.77
N LYS A 28 -18.34 -12.67 1.79
CA LYS A 28 -19.13 -12.59 0.57
C LYS A 28 -18.30 -11.96 -0.57
N PRO A 29 -18.59 -12.28 -1.84
CA PRO A 29 -17.90 -11.69 -2.98
C PRO A 29 -18.34 -10.24 -3.17
N ILE A 30 -17.52 -9.29 -2.74
CA ILE A 30 -17.79 -7.84 -2.85
C ILE A 30 -16.63 -7.04 -3.45
N ALA A 31 -15.40 -7.56 -3.42
CA ALA A 31 -14.37 -7.11 -4.32
C ALA A 31 -14.54 -7.81 -5.67
N GLU A 32 -14.92 -7.05 -6.69
CA GLU A 32 -14.76 -7.47 -8.06
C GLU A 32 -13.27 -7.59 -8.37
N THR A 33 -12.86 -8.67 -9.02
CA THR A 33 -11.50 -8.83 -9.54
C THR A 33 -11.35 -7.96 -10.79
N SER A 34 -11.28 -6.64 -10.63
CA SER A 34 -10.97 -5.71 -11.73
C SER A 34 -9.76 -4.86 -11.37
N GLY A 35 -8.80 -4.80 -12.30
CA GLY A 35 -7.42 -4.32 -12.10
C GLY A 35 -7.26 -2.81 -12.01
N ASP A 36 -8.24 -2.09 -11.50
CA ASP A 36 -8.18 -0.63 -11.36
C ASP A 36 -8.08 -0.19 -9.91
N VAL A 37 -7.37 0.93 -9.72
CA VAL A 37 -7.10 1.62 -8.46
C VAL A 37 -8.38 2.27 -7.91
N GLY A 38 -9.39 1.44 -7.66
CA GLY A 38 -10.60 1.79 -6.94
C GLY A 38 -10.42 1.41 -5.48
N GLY A 39 -10.25 2.41 -4.61
CA GLY A 39 -10.33 2.18 -3.17
C GLY A 39 -11.69 1.61 -2.83
N CYS A 40 -11.79 0.29 -2.68
CA CYS A 40 -12.96 -0.34 -2.10
C CYS A 40 -12.93 -0.02 -0.61
N THR A 41 -13.75 0.95 -0.20
CA THR A 41 -14.08 1.14 1.21
C THR A 41 -15.17 0.14 1.55
N MET A 42 -14.88 -0.78 2.47
CA MET A 42 -15.86 -1.75 2.92
C MET A 42 -16.19 -1.56 4.38
N ASP A 43 -17.48 -1.43 4.66
CA ASP A 43 -18.02 -1.52 6.01
C ASP A 43 -18.16 -3.00 6.35
N PHE A 44 -17.21 -3.48 7.15
CA PHE A 44 -17.40 -4.76 7.82
C PHE A 44 -18.54 -4.65 8.83
N LYS A 45 -19.31 -5.72 9.05
CA LYS A 45 -20.25 -5.77 10.17
C LYS A 45 -19.47 -5.45 11.45
N ASP A 46 -19.71 -4.22 11.91
CA ASP A 46 -19.40 -3.60 13.19
C ASP A 46 -18.06 -2.86 13.43
N TYR A 47 -16.91 -3.08 12.74
CA TYR A 47 -15.63 -2.53 13.28
C TYR A 47 -14.46 -2.13 12.34
N GLN A 48 -14.54 -2.19 11.00
CA GLN A 48 -13.31 -1.99 10.18
C GLN A 48 -13.58 -1.34 8.82
N GLN A 49 -12.81 -0.29 8.51
CA GLN A 49 -12.80 0.40 7.21
C GLN A 49 -11.54 0.03 6.44
N ILE A 50 -11.62 -1.05 5.67
CA ILE A 50 -10.48 -1.52 4.87
C ILE A 50 -10.50 -0.76 3.56
N ASN A 51 -9.39 -0.13 3.20
CA ASN A 51 -9.20 0.51 1.91
C ASN A 51 -8.28 -0.38 1.06
N LEU A 52 -8.85 -1.00 0.01
CA LEU A 52 -8.07 -1.73 -0.98
C LEU A 52 -7.19 -0.77 -1.77
N TRP A 53 -5.91 -1.08 -1.93
CA TRP A 53 -5.05 -0.34 -2.85
C TRP A 53 -4.23 -1.29 -3.72
N ASP A 54 -4.49 -1.23 -5.02
CA ASP A 54 -3.60 -1.89 -5.97
C ASP A 54 -2.33 -1.04 -6.18
N THR A 55 -1.15 -1.65 -6.06
CA THR A 55 0.12 -0.96 -6.25
C THR A 55 0.52 -0.85 -7.72
N VAL A 56 -0.29 -1.43 -8.61
CA VAL A 56 -0.13 -1.36 -10.07
C VAL A 56 -0.16 0.11 -10.51
N GLY A 57 1.02 0.61 -10.86
CA GLY A 57 1.25 1.99 -11.30
C GLY A 57 1.76 2.97 -10.23
N LEU A 58 1.90 2.58 -8.97
CA LEU A 58 2.68 3.36 -7.98
C LEU A 58 4.15 2.94 -7.95
N ASN A 59 4.42 1.66 -8.23
CA ASN A 59 5.76 1.07 -8.23
C ASN A 59 6.31 0.69 -9.61
N GLU A 60 5.49 0.84 -10.66
CA GLU A 60 5.89 0.60 -12.03
C GLU A 60 5.61 1.85 -12.87
N PRO A 61 6.50 2.86 -12.86
CA PRO A 61 6.46 3.85 -13.92
C PRO A 61 6.71 3.11 -15.23
N THR A 62 5.71 3.10 -16.12
CA THR A 62 5.91 2.65 -17.50
C THR A 62 7.07 3.44 -18.11
N MET A 63 7.85 2.81 -18.99
CA MET A 63 9.03 3.44 -19.62
C MET A 63 8.66 4.80 -20.23
N GLY A 64 9.05 5.90 -19.58
CA GLY A 64 8.86 7.27 -20.08
C GLY A 64 8.25 8.24 -19.06
N VAL A 65 8.31 9.53 -19.37
CA VAL A 65 7.86 10.64 -18.49
C VAL A 65 6.37 10.53 -18.12
N ASN A 66 5.54 9.99 -19.02
CA ASN A 66 4.10 9.83 -18.80
C ASN A 66 3.79 8.81 -17.69
N GLY A 67 4.54 7.70 -17.60
CA GLY A 67 4.35 6.71 -16.53
C GLY A 67 4.61 7.27 -15.14
N TYR A 68 5.57 8.19 -15.02
CA TYR A 68 5.84 8.90 -13.77
C TYR A 68 4.70 9.85 -13.40
N TYR A 69 4.14 10.57 -14.37
CA TYR A 69 3.01 11.46 -14.13
C TYR A 69 1.77 10.69 -13.65
N ASP A 70 1.48 9.54 -14.27
CA ASP A 70 0.36 8.69 -13.83
C ASP A 70 0.58 8.18 -12.39
N ALA A 71 1.81 7.76 -12.05
CA ALA A 71 2.17 7.38 -10.68
C ALA A 71 1.97 8.54 -9.68
N ILE A 72 2.33 9.76 -10.06
CA ILE A 72 2.15 10.96 -9.24
C ILE A 72 0.67 11.25 -8.98
N VAL A 73 -0.18 11.17 -10.00
CA VAL A 73 -1.63 11.40 -9.84
C VAL A 73 -2.24 10.33 -8.93
N LYS A 74 -1.94 9.06 -9.17
CA LYS A 74 -2.40 7.95 -8.33
C LYS A 74 -1.97 8.12 -6.87
N ALA A 75 -0.72 8.52 -6.64
CA ALA A 75 -0.21 8.76 -5.28
C ALA A 75 -0.89 9.95 -4.62
N TYR A 76 -1.08 11.05 -5.35
CA TYR A 76 -1.79 12.22 -4.84
C TYR A 76 -3.21 11.88 -4.41
N GLU A 77 -3.97 11.17 -5.26
CA GLU A 77 -5.33 10.75 -4.94
C GLU A 77 -5.39 9.81 -3.74
N LEU A 78 -4.46 8.85 -3.66
CA LEU A 78 -4.29 7.96 -2.52
C LEU A 78 -4.10 8.75 -1.22
N ILE A 79 -3.08 9.61 -1.17
CA ILE A 79 -2.74 10.37 0.02
C ILE A 79 -3.89 11.30 0.40
N ARG A 80 -4.56 11.93 -0.58
CA ARG A 80 -5.72 12.79 -0.35
C ARG A 80 -6.89 12.02 0.25
N LYS A 81 -7.21 10.81 -0.24
CA LYS A 81 -8.27 9.97 0.33
C LYS A 81 -7.93 9.53 1.76
N LEU A 82 -6.71 9.09 2.00
CA LEU A 82 -6.25 8.69 3.35
C LEU A 82 -6.24 9.86 4.33
N SER A 83 -5.81 11.04 3.89
CA SER A 83 -5.85 12.27 4.67
C SER A 83 -7.28 12.62 5.09
N LYS A 84 -8.24 12.53 4.16
CA LYS A 84 -9.68 12.73 4.44
C LYS A 84 -10.27 11.66 5.35
N ALA A 85 -9.80 10.42 5.28
CA ALA A 85 -10.21 9.33 6.16
C ALA A 85 -9.60 9.43 7.57
N GLY A 86 -8.77 10.45 7.84
CA GLY A 86 -8.15 10.70 9.14
C GLY A 86 -6.82 10.00 9.35
N GLY A 87 -6.26 9.33 8.34
CA GLY A 87 -4.98 8.64 8.42
C GLY A 87 -5.06 7.12 8.26
N VAL A 88 -4.01 6.43 8.71
CA VAL A 88 -3.80 4.98 8.53
C VAL A 88 -3.49 4.33 9.86
N ASP A 89 -4.14 3.21 10.15
CA ASP A 89 -3.93 2.43 11.37
C ASP A 89 -3.03 1.20 11.13
N LEU A 90 -3.12 0.58 9.95
CA LEU A 90 -2.38 -0.65 9.63
C LEU A 90 -2.04 -0.74 8.13
N LEU A 91 -0.84 -1.25 7.85
CA LEU A 91 -0.39 -1.67 6.53
C LEU A 91 -0.46 -3.19 6.41
N LEU A 92 -1.11 -3.70 5.36
CA LEU A 92 -1.10 -5.12 5.00
C LEU A 92 -0.39 -5.31 3.66
N LEU A 93 0.83 -5.86 3.71
CA LEU A 93 1.55 -6.27 2.51
C LEU A 93 1.09 -7.67 2.10
N CYS A 94 0.43 -7.77 0.95
CA CYS A 94 -0.04 -9.03 0.39
C CYS A 94 0.98 -9.62 -0.57
N ILE A 95 1.39 -10.87 -0.34
CA ILE A 95 2.28 -11.63 -1.22
C ILE A 95 1.69 -12.99 -1.54
N ARG A 96 2.21 -13.61 -2.61
CA ARG A 96 1.85 -14.97 -3.00
C ARG A 96 2.86 -15.96 -2.39
N GLY A 97 2.39 -17.03 -1.77
CA GLY A 97 3.25 -18.06 -1.15
C GLY A 97 4.16 -18.83 -2.12
N GLN A 98 4.11 -18.60 -3.42
CA GLN A 98 5.00 -19.30 -4.35
C GLN A 98 6.41 -18.70 -4.39
N ARG A 99 6.54 -17.38 -4.17
CA ARG A 99 7.80 -16.66 -4.20
C ARG A 99 7.64 -15.29 -3.55
N ILE A 100 8.68 -14.81 -2.87
CA ILE A 100 8.81 -13.40 -2.47
C ILE A 100 9.33 -12.62 -3.69
N PRO A 101 8.50 -11.84 -4.39
CA PRO A 101 8.96 -11.14 -5.59
C PRO A 101 9.81 -9.92 -5.19
N PRO A 102 10.81 -9.50 -5.99
CA PRO A 102 11.61 -8.31 -5.71
C PRO A 102 10.77 -7.03 -5.51
N SER A 103 9.66 -6.93 -6.25
CA SER A 103 8.63 -5.89 -6.13
C SER A 103 8.03 -5.78 -4.72
N ALA A 104 7.97 -6.86 -3.94
CA ALA A 104 7.50 -6.81 -2.54
C ALA A 104 8.38 -5.88 -1.69
N THR A 105 9.69 -5.85 -1.93
CA THR A 105 10.63 -4.95 -1.22
C THR A 105 10.42 -3.50 -1.64
N ILE A 106 10.10 -3.26 -2.91
CA ILE A 106 9.78 -1.92 -3.42
C ILE A 106 8.44 -1.43 -2.85
N ASN A 107 7.41 -2.29 -2.83
CA ASN A 107 6.12 -2.06 -2.18
C ASN A 107 6.31 -1.73 -0.70
N TYR A 108 7.09 -2.54 0.01
CA TYR A 108 7.43 -2.31 1.40
C TYR A 108 8.05 -0.93 1.59
N ARG A 109 9.10 -0.60 0.83
CA ARG A 109 9.77 0.69 0.91
C ARG A 109 8.82 1.86 0.65
N LEU A 110 8.02 1.80 -0.41
CA LEU A 110 7.07 2.85 -0.74
C LEU A 110 6.07 3.09 0.40
N PHE A 111 5.33 2.07 0.83
CA PHE A 111 4.24 2.27 1.77
C PHE A 111 4.74 2.48 3.19
N TYR A 112 5.64 1.62 3.66
CA TYR A 112 6.12 1.67 5.04
C TYR A 112 7.11 2.82 5.25
N GLU A 113 8.16 2.93 4.42
CA GLU A 113 9.21 3.92 4.65
C GLU A 113 8.87 5.30 4.09
N ILE A 114 8.40 5.38 2.84
CA ILE A 114 8.22 6.66 2.15
C ILE A 114 6.91 7.33 2.54
N LEU A 115 5.77 6.63 2.42
CA LEU A 115 4.46 7.21 2.70
C LEU A 115 4.19 7.30 4.20
N CYS A 116 4.40 6.20 4.94
CA CYS A 116 4.07 6.12 6.37
C CYS A 116 5.22 6.48 7.31
N ASN A 117 6.40 6.84 6.79
CA ASN A 117 7.58 7.22 7.59
C ASN A 117 7.96 6.20 8.68
N LYS A 118 7.69 4.90 8.48
CA LYS A 118 7.90 3.83 9.47
C LYS A 118 7.08 3.99 10.76
N GLN A 119 5.99 4.77 10.71
CA GLN A 119 5.13 5.06 11.89
C GLN A 119 3.87 4.21 11.95
N VAL A 120 3.54 3.47 10.88
CA VAL A 120 2.36 2.60 10.82
C VAL A 120 2.82 1.15 10.95
N PRO A 121 2.23 0.33 11.83
CA PRO A 121 2.53 -1.10 11.89
C PRO A 121 2.25 -1.74 10.53
N ILE A 122 3.09 -2.71 10.16
CA ILE A 122 2.97 -3.44 8.90
C ILE A 122 2.92 -4.93 9.19
N ALA A 123 1.88 -5.59 8.68
CA ALA A 123 1.70 -7.03 8.74
C ALA A 123 1.74 -7.64 7.33
N LEU A 124 2.06 -8.94 7.27
CA LEU A 124 2.16 -9.68 6.02
C LEU A 124 0.96 -10.60 5.81
N VAL A 125 0.37 -10.60 4.62
CA VAL A 125 -0.68 -11.54 4.23
C VAL A 125 -0.15 -12.42 3.12
N ILE A 126 -0.05 -13.72 3.39
CA ILE A 126 0.46 -14.72 2.44
C ILE A 126 -0.72 -15.49 1.88
N THR A 127 -0.96 -15.34 0.58
CA THR A 127 -2.06 -16.01 -0.12
C THR A 127 -1.57 -17.20 -0.94
N HIS A 128 -2.50 -17.92 -1.57
CA HIS A 128 -2.22 -19.07 -2.44
C HIS A 128 -1.60 -20.27 -1.73
N LEU A 129 -1.99 -20.49 -0.47
CA LEU A 129 -1.50 -21.59 0.35
C LEU A 129 -2.46 -22.78 0.38
N GLU A 130 -3.48 -22.82 -0.49
CA GLU A 130 -4.42 -23.95 -0.62
C GLU A 130 -3.73 -25.31 -0.81
N ARG A 131 -2.56 -25.34 -1.45
CA ARG A 131 -1.79 -26.57 -1.68
C ARG A 131 -0.91 -26.98 -0.50
N GLU A 132 -0.68 -26.11 0.47
CA GLU A 132 0.03 -26.45 1.70
C GLU A 132 -0.86 -27.34 2.57
N TYR A 133 -0.30 -28.42 3.13
CA TYR A 133 -1.03 -29.24 4.10
C TYR A 133 -1.38 -28.42 5.35
N ARG A 134 -0.41 -27.66 5.86
CA ARG A 134 -0.58 -26.62 6.89
C ARG A 134 -0.14 -25.29 6.31
N MET A 135 -1.06 -24.34 6.12
CA MET A 135 -0.74 -23.02 5.54
C MET A 135 0.38 -22.31 6.30
N GLU A 136 0.35 -22.42 7.64
CA GLU A 136 1.33 -21.78 8.52
C GLU A 136 2.75 -22.31 8.36
N ALA A 137 2.92 -23.56 7.91
CA ALA A 137 4.24 -24.14 7.67
C ALA A 137 5.00 -23.39 6.57
N TRP A 138 4.31 -22.65 5.70
CA TRP A 138 4.96 -21.78 4.74
C TRP A 138 5.73 -20.64 5.43
N TRP A 139 5.11 -19.98 6.41
CA TRP A 139 5.72 -18.89 7.15
C TRP A 139 6.97 -19.38 7.90
N GLU A 140 6.84 -20.49 8.63
CA GLU A 140 7.92 -21.12 9.39
C GLU A 140 9.19 -21.35 8.53
N ARG A 141 9.02 -21.66 7.23
CA ARG A 141 10.14 -21.88 6.28
C ARG A 141 10.70 -20.61 5.66
N ASN A 142 9.92 -19.53 5.58
CA ASN A 142 10.24 -18.36 4.76
C ASN A 142 10.49 -17.07 5.57
N GLU A 143 10.17 -17.03 6.86
CA GLU A 143 10.35 -15.85 7.73
C GLU A 143 11.78 -15.28 7.65
N ALA A 144 12.79 -16.14 7.76
CA ALA A 144 14.19 -15.72 7.68
C ALA A 144 14.53 -15.06 6.33
N THR A 145 14.01 -15.60 5.23
CA THR A 145 14.20 -15.04 3.88
C THR A 145 13.49 -13.70 3.73
N ILE A 146 12.29 -13.55 4.29
CA ILE A 146 11.54 -12.29 4.30
C ILE A 146 12.32 -11.21 5.05
N LEU A 147 12.88 -11.56 6.21
CA LEU A 147 13.73 -10.67 6.99
C LEU A 147 15.02 -10.30 6.24
N GLN A 148 15.66 -11.26 5.55
CA GLN A 148 16.85 -11.03 4.71
C GLN A 148 16.56 -10.08 3.53
N CYS A 149 15.35 -10.10 2.98
CA CYS A 149 14.89 -9.12 1.98
C CYS A 149 14.65 -7.71 2.57
N GLY A 150 14.81 -7.53 3.89
CA GLY A 150 14.61 -6.26 4.57
C GLY A 150 13.15 -5.97 4.95
N ILE A 151 12.25 -6.95 4.78
CA ILE A 151 10.84 -6.81 5.14
C ILE A 151 10.69 -7.20 6.61
N ARG A 152 10.43 -6.21 7.46
CA ARG A 152 10.07 -6.42 8.88
C ARG A 152 8.57 -6.31 9.04
N THR A 153 7.99 -7.21 9.82
CA THR A 153 6.53 -7.31 10.01
C THR A 153 6.19 -7.45 11.50
N CYS A 154 5.07 -6.89 11.95
CA CYS A 154 4.56 -7.05 13.32
C CYS A 154 3.69 -8.29 13.50
N GLY A 155 3.37 -8.98 12.42
CA GLY A 155 2.60 -10.22 12.41
C GLY A 155 2.35 -10.69 10.98
N HIS A 156 1.68 -11.82 10.83
CA HIS A 156 1.33 -12.36 9.52
C HIS A 156 0.04 -13.16 9.55
N ALA A 157 -0.51 -13.41 8.36
CA ALA A 157 -1.61 -14.34 8.15
C ALA A 157 -1.32 -15.22 6.93
N SER A 158 -1.21 -16.53 7.17
CA SER A 158 -1.07 -17.56 6.14
C SER A 158 -2.46 -18.03 5.71
N ILE A 159 -2.90 -17.70 4.49
CA ILE A 159 -4.29 -17.88 4.07
C ILE A 159 -4.47 -18.50 2.69
N THR A 160 -5.70 -18.97 2.45
CA THR A 160 -6.26 -19.17 1.11
C THR A 160 -7.53 -18.35 0.92
N GLY A 161 -7.75 -17.92 -0.32
CA GLY A 161 -8.98 -17.24 -0.74
C GLY A 161 -10.02 -18.19 -1.36
N LEU A 162 -9.72 -19.48 -1.47
CA LEU A 162 -10.58 -20.47 -2.12
C LEU A 162 -11.64 -20.99 -1.13
N ALA A 163 -12.90 -20.62 -1.36
CA ALA A 163 -14.01 -21.00 -0.48
C ALA A 163 -14.33 -22.51 -0.51
N GLU A 164 -13.91 -23.21 -1.57
CA GLU A 164 -14.03 -24.67 -1.71
C GLU A 164 -13.15 -25.45 -0.71
N GLU A 165 -12.04 -24.85 -0.25
CA GLU A 165 -11.19 -25.38 0.81
C GLU A 165 -11.81 -25.07 2.20
N VAL A 166 -13.00 -25.59 2.48
CA VAL A 166 -13.88 -25.18 3.59
C VAL A 166 -13.14 -25.03 4.94
N GLN A 167 -12.28 -25.98 5.29
CA GLN A 167 -11.54 -25.95 6.56
C GLN A 167 -10.46 -24.86 6.56
N LYS A 168 -9.61 -24.81 5.52
CA LYS A 168 -8.57 -23.78 5.40
C LYS A 168 -9.15 -22.38 5.21
N TYR A 169 -10.31 -22.24 4.59
CA TYR A 169 -11.00 -20.96 4.45
C TYR A 169 -11.47 -20.43 5.82
N LYS A 170 -11.98 -21.32 6.70
CA LYS A 170 -12.30 -20.95 8.08
C LYS A 170 -11.04 -20.56 8.87
N GLU A 171 -9.98 -21.34 8.76
CA GLU A 171 -8.67 -21.02 9.36
C GLU A 171 -8.13 -19.68 8.87
N SER A 172 -8.26 -19.40 7.58
CA SER A 172 -7.85 -18.14 6.95
C SER A 172 -8.62 -16.95 7.52
N LYS A 173 -9.94 -17.10 7.72
CA LYS A 173 -10.77 -16.06 8.34
C LYS A 173 -10.38 -15.81 9.79
N LEU A 174 -10.08 -16.87 10.55
CA LEU A 174 -9.59 -16.76 11.92
C LEU A 174 -8.21 -16.09 11.98
N ALA A 175 -7.28 -16.47 11.10
CA ALA A 175 -5.96 -15.86 11.02
C ALA A 175 -6.03 -14.35 10.73
N MET A 176 -6.84 -13.94 9.76
CA MET A 176 -7.08 -12.51 9.48
C MET A 176 -7.73 -11.80 10.67
N SER A 177 -8.75 -12.39 11.29
CA SER A 177 -9.42 -11.79 12.44
C SER A 177 -8.48 -11.63 13.64
N CYS A 178 -7.66 -12.65 13.90
CA CYS A 178 -6.63 -12.65 14.93
C CYS A 178 -5.61 -11.54 14.64
N LEU A 179 -5.04 -11.50 13.43
CA LEU A 179 -4.08 -10.48 13.03
C LEU A 179 -4.63 -9.05 13.23
N LEU A 180 -5.86 -8.81 12.77
CA LEU A 180 -6.49 -7.49 12.88
C LEU A 180 -6.88 -7.12 14.31
N SER A 181 -7.21 -8.10 15.16
CA SER A 181 -7.60 -7.83 16.57
C SER A 181 -6.46 -7.32 17.45
N HIS A 182 -5.20 -7.50 17.02
CA HIS A 182 -4.03 -6.94 17.70
C HIS A 182 -3.80 -5.45 17.41
N HIS A 183 -4.64 -4.85 16.56
CA HIS A 183 -4.53 -3.46 16.15
C HIS A 183 -5.81 -2.70 16.49
N ASP A 184 -5.65 -1.52 17.05
CA ASP A 184 -6.73 -0.58 17.32
C ASP A 184 -6.46 0.76 16.64
N ASN A 185 -7.37 1.72 16.81
CA ASN A 185 -7.23 3.06 16.25
C ASN A 185 -6.57 4.06 17.24
N SER A 186 -5.90 3.58 18.29
CA SER A 186 -5.38 4.43 19.38
C SER A 186 -4.21 5.33 18.94
N SER A 187 -3.44 4.89 17.95
CA SER A 187 -2.25 5.58 17.44
C SER A 187 -2.31 5.79 15.92
N ARG A 188 -3.47 6.21 15.39
CA ARG A 188 -3.66 6.45 13.96
C ARG A 188 -2.58 7.38 13.41
N PHE A 189 -1.86 6.92 12.39
CA PHE A 189 -0.88 7.77 11.72
C PHE A 189 -1.57 8.79 10.83
N SER A 190 -1.40 10.07 11.17
CA SER A 190 -1.89 11.16 10.32
C SER A 190 -1.16 11.15 8.97
N MET A 191 -1.92 11.35 7.90
CA MET A 191 -1.40 11.46 6.53
C MET A 191 -1.55 12.90 6.01
N PRO A 192 -0.73 13.88 6.47
CA PRO A 192 -0.81 15.25 5.99
C PRO A 192 -0.37 15.31 4.53
N LEU A 193 -1.32 15.69 3.66
CA LEU A 193 -1.21 15.59 2.20
C LEU A 193 0.13 16.10 1.66
N GLU A 194 0.48 17.35 1.93
CA GLU A 194 1.70 17.95 1.38
C GLU A 194 2.97 17.25 1.84
N SER A 195 3.08 16.91 3.12
CA SER A 195 4.30 16.31 3.68
C SER A 195 4.54 14.89 3.17
N VAL A 196 3.48 14.08 3.06
CA VAL A 196 3.52 12.72 2.54
C VAL A 196 3.80 12.77 1.04
N PHE A 197 3.10 13.66 0.33
CA PHE A 197 3.26 13.80 -1.12
C PHE A 197 4.64 14.32 -1.49
N THR A 198 5.22 15.25 -0.71
CA THR A 198 6.60 15.71 -0.90
C THR A 198 7.61 14.58 -0.73
N ARG A 199 7.44 13.69 0.27
CA ARG A 199 8.28 12.50 0.45
C ARG A 199 8.18 11.55 -0.75
N PHE A 200 6.96 11.30 -1.21
CA PHE A 200 6.72 10.50 -2.40
C PHE A 200 7.39 11.08 -3.65
N LEU A 201 7.18 12.37 -3.92
CA LEU A 201 7.76 13.03 -5.08
C LEU A 201 9.30 13.02 -5.05
N ARG A 202 9.93 13.20 -3.88
CA ARG A 202 11.40 13.04 -3.73
C ARG A 202 11.86 11.64 -4.05
N TRP A 203 11.12 10.62 -3.60
CA TRP A 203 11.43 9.22 -3.92
C TRP A 203 11.29 8.94 -5.42
N VAL A 204 10.18 9.32 -6.04
CA VAL A 204 9.97 9.13 -7.49
C VAL A 204 11.02 9.87 -8.31
N THR A 205 11.38 11.08 -7.89
CA THR A 205 12.37 11.87 -8.64
C THR A 205 13.78 11.28 -8.63
N SER A 206 14.11 10.41 -7.67
CA SER A 206 15.39 9.70 -7.64
C SER A 206 15.57 8.72 -8.80
N PHE A 207 14.48 8.30 -9.47
CA PHE A 207 14.54 7.38 -10.61
C PHE A 207 14.74 8.09 -11.96
N PHE A 208 14.69 9.43 -12.02
CA PHE A 208 14.92 10.16 -13.28
C PHE A 208 16.40 10.23 -13.65
N SER A 209 16.83 9.30 -14.50
CA SER A 209 18.21 9.19 -15.00
C SER A 209 18.53 10.05 -16.23
N LYS A 210 17.57 10.34 -17.12
CA LYS A 210 17.74 11.23 -18.31
C LYS A 210 16.44 11.96 -18.68
N GLY A 211 16.53 13.21 -19.16
CA GLY A 211 15.37 14.01 -19.62
C GLY A 211 14.44 14.48 -18.48
N ARG A 212 14.98 15.26 -17.54
CA ARG A 212 14.27 15.67 -16.32
C ARG A 212 13.27 16.79 -16.61
N PRO A 213 12.00 16.68 -16.17
CA PRO A 213 11.04 17.77 -16.32
C PRO A 213 11.49 19.00 -15.52
N SER A 214 11.29 20.18 -16.09
CA SER A 214 11.63 21.45 -15.43
C SER A 214 10.69 21.72 -14.25
N VAL A 215 11.06 22.67 -13.36
CA VAL A 215 10.17 23.15 -12.29
C VAL A 215 8.83 23.59 -12.88
N VAL A 216 8.86 24.25 -14.04
CA VAL A 216 7.66 24.73 -14.74
C VAL A 216 6.81 23.58 -15.23
N ASP A 217 7.40 22.52 -15.80
CA ASP A 217 6.65 21.36 -16.28
C ASP A 217 5.96 20.62 -15.14
N ILE A 218 6.68 20.42 -14.02
CA ILE A 218 6.14 19.78 -12.83
C ILE A 218 5.04 20.64 -12.21
N ALA A 219 5.25 21.95 -12.06
CA ALA A 219 4.24 22.85 -11.50
C ALA A 219 2.97 22.88 -12.37
N ASN A 220 3.12 23.02 -13.70
CA ASN A 220 2.00 22.96 -14.64
C ASN A 220 1.24 21.65 -14.55
N PHE A 221 1.96 20.54 -14.41
CA PHE A 221 1.37 19.23 -14.21
C PHE A 221 0.57 19.15 -12.90
N LEU A 222 1.17 19.57 -11.78
CA LEU A 222 0.53 19.55 -10.47
C LEU A 222 -0.73 20.43 -10.43
N MET A 223 -0.71 21.62 -11.05
CA MET A 223 -1.90 22.46 -11.17
C MET A 223 -2.98 21.75 -12.00
N LYS A 224 -2.64 21.22 -13.19
CA LYS A 224 -3.62 20.65 -14.12
C LYS A 224 -4.22 19.33 -13.67
N ARG A 225 -3.41 18.45 -13.05
CA ARG A 225 -3.79 17.05 -12.76
C ARG A 225 -4.04 16.79 -11.28
N CYS A 226 -3.43 17.56 -10.39
CA CYS A 226 -3.60 17.42 -8.94
C CYS A 226 -4.40 18.60 -8.32
N ASN A 227 -4.76 19.62 -9.12
CA ASN A 227 -5.57 20.76 -8.69
C ASN A 227 -4.94 21.55 -7.52
N PHE A 228 -3.62 21.65 -7.49
CA PHE A 228 -2.91 22.58 -6.61
C PHE A 228 -3.04 24.01 -7.14
N ASP A 229 -3.07 24.99 -6.23
CA ASP A 229 -2.94 26.40 -6.60
C ASP A 229 -1.50 26.69 -7.11
N LEU A 230 -1.34 27.85 -7.75
CA LEU A 230 -0.09 28.26 -8.38
C LEU A 230 1.07 28.30 -7.37
N GLU A 231 0.85 28.89 -6.20
CA GLU A 231 1.90 29.04 -5.20
C GLU A 231 2.35 27.66 -4.67
N THR A 232 1.40 26.81 -4.30
CA THR A 232 1.69 25.46 -3.79
C THR A 232 2.35 24.59 -4.86
N ALA A 233 1.89 24.64 -6.11
CA ALA A 233 2.47 23.85 -7.20
C ALA A 233 3.93 24.23 -7.48
N TYR A 234 4.23 25.52 -7.57
CA TYR A 234 5.62 25.99 -7.77
C TYR A 234 6.50 25.72 -6.55
N ARG A 235 5.97 25.86 -5.33
CA ARG A 235 6.70 25.51 -4.09
C ARG A 235 7.08 24.03 -4.08
N LEU A 236 6.12 23.13 -4.32
CA LEU A 236 6.37 21.69 -4.37
C LEU A 236 7.35 21.33 -5.51
N ALA A 237 7.15 21.89 -6.70
CA ALA A 237 8.05 21.66 -7.83
C ALA A 237 9.49 22.14 -7.55
N ALA A 238 9.66 23.31 -6.91
CA ALA A 238 10.96 23.84 -6.53
C ALA A 238 11.66 22.98 -5.48
N GLN A 239 10.94 22.49 -4.46
CA GLN A 239 11.50 21.59 -3.44
C GLN A 239 12.05 20.28 -4.04
N LEU A 240 11.46 19.80 -5.13
CA LEU A 240 11.93 18.60 -5.83
C LEU A 240 13.21 18.82 -6.62
N VAL A 241 13.48 20.07 -7.03
CA VAL A 241 14.71 20.44 -7.69
C VAL A 241 15.78 20.85 -6.67
N ALA A 242 15.41 21.48 -5.56
CA ALA A 242 16.32 21.96 -4.51
C ALA A 242 16.86 20.84 -3.60
N SER A 243 16.07 19.81 -3.28
CA SER A 243 16.54 18.63 -2.52
C SER A 243 17.63 17.80 -3.24
N ARG A 244 18.05 18.25 -4.44
CA ARG A 244 19.09 17.64 -5.27
C ARG A 244 20.49 18.22 -5.05
N THR A 245 20.63 19.41 -4.47
CA THR A 245 21.95 20.03 -4.24
C THR A 245 22.60 19.62 -2.92
N ALA A 246 21.81 19.21 -1.93
CA ALA A 246 22.30 18.81 -0.60
C ALA A 246 22.82 17.35 -0.52
N GLY A 247 22.70 16.56 -1.58
CA GLY A 247 23.18 15.17 -1.65
C GLY A 247 24.43 14.97 -2.53
N ALA A 248 25.06 16.06 -2.98
CA ALA A 248 26.25 16.06 -3.82
C ALA A 248 27.49 16.67 -3.14
N SER A 249 27.47 16.74 -1.80
CA SER A 249 28.58 17.18 -0.95
C SER A 249 29.02 16.07 -0.01
#